data_AF-A0A8T2HPA1-F1
#
_entry.id   AF-A0A8T2HPA1-F1
#
_cell.length_a   1.000
_cell.length_b   1.000
_cell.length_c   1.000
_cell.angle_alpha   90.00
_cell.angle_beta   90.00
_cell.angle_gamma   90.00
#
_symmetry.space_group_name_H-M   'P 1'
#
loop_
_entity.id
_entity.type
_entity.pdbx_description
1 polymer ?
#
loop_
_entity_poly.entity_id
_entity_poly.type
_entity_poly.pdbx_seq_one_letter_code
_entity_poly.pdbx_strand_id
1 'polypeptide(L)'
;MSNPVEQRKAVRESIDGVLAKITELETTITDFNGDNPALNLKLNEYTASLQSLHTAGMALLGRNGAPYEVPVELLTYIDDGGNPDAFIIDVIRSAAVANEAAKGKVEAFRTLKEGLLEDIQSQFPEIIADYKALRPAGKQEEAKEVAAAAAAKT
;
A
#
# COMPACT_ATOMS: atom_id res chain seq x y z
N MET A 1 -17.90 -12.65 -11.96
CA MET A 1 -16.81 -11.85 -11.35
C MET A 1 -15.54 -12.65 -11.52
N SER A 2 -14.61 -12.21 -12.38
CA SER A 2 -13.35 -12.95 -12.61
C SER A 2 -12.53 -13.00 -11.31
N ASN A 3 -11.95 -14.16 -11.03
CA ASN A 3 -11.20 -14.40 -9.79
C ASN A 3 -9.90 -13.55 -9.80
N PRO A 4 -9.57 -12.78 -8.75
CA PRO A 4 -8.33 -12.00 -8.67
C PRO A 4 -7.06 -12.83 -8.85
N VAL A 5 -7.09 -14.11 -8.47
CA VAL A 5 -5.96 -15.04 -8.67
C VAL A 5 -5.77 -15.35 -10.15
N GLU A 6 -6.87 -15.56 -10.89
CA GLU A 6 -6.83 -15.82 -12.33
C GLU A 6 -6.38 -14.60 -13.11
N GLN A 7 -6.81 -13.40 -12.71
CA GLN A 7 -6.35 -12.14 -13.31
C GLN A 7 -4.83 -11.95 -13.15
N ARG A 8 -4.29 -12.18 -11.94
CA ARG A 8 -2.83 -12.12 -11.71
C ARG A 8 -2.08 -13.17 -12.53
N LYS A 9 -2.64 -14.37 -12.63
CA LYS A 9 -2.06 -15.45 -13.45
C LYS A 9 -2.03 -15.05 -14.92
N ALA A 10 -3.11 -14.49 -15.46
CA ALA A 10 -3.17 -14.04 -16.86
C ALA A 10 -2.16 -12.93 -17.16
N VAL A 11 -1.98 -11.97 -16.24
CA VAL A 11 -0.92 -10.94 -16.36
C VAL A 11 0.46 -11.58 -16.38
N ARG A 12 0.74 -12.49 -15.46
CA ARG A 12 2.02 -13.21 -15.41
C ARG A 12 2.31 -13.98 -16.69
N GLU A 13 1.35 -14.77 -17.18
CA GLU A 13 1.49 -15.53 -18.43
C GLU A 13 1.70 -14.60 -19.63
N SER A 14 1.07 -13.43 -19.64
CA SER A 14 1.27 -12.42 -20.68
C SER A 14 2.67 -11.79 -20.63
N ILE A 15 3.21 -11.51 -19.42
CA ILE A 15 4.59 -11.03 -19.23
C ILE A 15 5.59 -12.10 -19.72
N ASP A 16 5.42 -13.35 -19.29
CA ASP A 16 6.28 -14.46 -19.71
C ASP A 16 6.25 -14.63 -21.24
N GLY A 17 5.07 -14.49 -21.85
CA GLY A 17 4.91 -14.52 -23.31
C GLY A 17 5.64 -13.38 -24.03
N VAL A 18 5.56 -12.15 -23.51
CA VAL A 18 6.30 -10.99 -24.07
C VAL A 18 7.81 -11.22 -23.97
N LEU A 19 8.31 -11.68 -22.81
CA LEU A 19 9.73 -11.99 -22.62
C LEU A 19 10.23 -13.06 -23.58
N ALA A 20 9.46 -14.14 -23.79
CA ALA A 20 9.79 -15.16 -24.77
C ALA A 20 9.88 -14.59 -26.20
N LYS A 21 8.98 -13.68 -26.57
CA LYS A 21 9.00 -13.01 -27.89
C LYS A 21 10.19 -12.08 -28.06
N ILE A 22 10.67 -11.44 -27.00
CA ILE A 22 11.91 -10.66 -27.03
C ILE A 22 13.09 -11.57 -27.35
N THR A 23 13.24 -12.69 -26.66
CA THR A 23 14.33 -13.66 -26.91
C THR A 23 14.28 -14.25 -28.33
N GLU A 24 13.08 -14.57 -28.84
CA GLU A 24 12.88 -15.03 -30.21
C GLU A 24 13.31 -13.96 -31.24
N LEU A 25 12.96 -12.70 -30.98
CA LEU A 25 13.35 -11.56 -31.83
C LEU A 25 14.87 -11.34 -31.81
N GLU A 26 15.50 -11.36 -30.63
CA GLU A 26 16.96 -11.23 -30.49
C GLU A 26 17.70 -12.30 -31.30
N THR A 27 17.22 -13.55 -31.25
CA THR A 27 17.79 -14.67 -32.03
C THR A 27 17.60 -14.43 -33.53
N THR A 28 16.38 -14.08 -33.95
CA THR A 28 16.04 -13.82 -35.37
C THR A 28 16.84 -12.65 -35.95
N ILE A 29 17.09 -11.61 -35.15
CA ILE A 29 17.91 -10.45 -35.54
C ILE A 29 19.39 -10.85 -35.65
N THR A 30 19.88 -11.69 -34.74
CA THR A 30 21.27 -12.18 -34.77
C THR A 30 21.55 -13.00 -36.03
N ASP A 31 20.59 -13.84 -36.44
CA ASP A 31 20.68 -14.70 -37.63
C ASP A 31 20.17 -14.03 -38.91
N PHE A 32 19.99 -12.71 -38.91
CA PHE A 32 19.38 -11.99 -40.02
C PHE A 32 20.24 -12.04 -41.28
N ASN A 33 19.71 -12.69 -42.32
CA ASN A 33 20.39 -12.93 -43.60
C ASN A 33 19.88 -12.04 -44.76
N GLY A 34 19.08 -11.01 -44.45
CA GLY A 34 18.49 -10.10 -45.44
C GLY A 34 17.05 -10.43 -45.85
N ASP A 35 16.50 -11.58 -45.43
CA ASP A 35 15.11 -11.93 -45.69
C ASP A 35 14.17 -11.40 -44.58
N ASN A 36 13.19 -10.59 -44.97
CA ASN A 36 12.34 -9.81 -44.06
C ASN A 36 11.02 -10.49 -43.57
N PRO A 37 10.45 -11.57 -44.18
CA PRO A 37 9.13 -12.05 -43.82
C PRO A 37 9.08 -12.72 -42.44
N ALA A 38 10.14 -13.44 -42.04
CA ALA A 38 10.22 -14.06 -40.71
C ALA A 38 10.31 -13.00 -39.59
N LEU A 39 11.12 -11.96 -39.80
CA LEU A 39 11.25 -10.85 -38.85
C LEU A 39 9.94 -10.07 -38.70
N ASN A 40 9.27 -9.73 -39.81
CA ASN A 40 7.99 -9.02 -39.78
C ASN A 40 6.90 -9.84 -39.06
N LEU A 41 6.85 -11.15 -39.30
CA LEU A 41 5.92 -12.04 -38.59
C LEU A 41 6.17 -11.98 -37.07
N LYS A 42 7.43 -12.07 -36.64
CA LYS A 42 7.79 -12.02 -35.21
C LYS A 42 7.52 -10.67 -34.56
N LEU A 43 7.72 -9.56 -35.28
CA LEU A 43 7.36 -8.22 -34.81
C LEU A 43 5.84 -8.07 -34.62
N ASN A 44 5.05 -8.64 -35.53
CA ASN A 44 3.58 -8.65 -35.39
C ASN A 44 3.14 -9.52 -34.20
N GLU A 45 3.74 -10.70 -34.01
CA GLU A 45 3.50 -11.55 -32.84
C GLU A 45 3.83 -10.82 -31.53
N TYR A 46 4.97 -10.14 -31.46
CA TYR A 46 5.39 -9.35 -30.31
C TYR A 46 4.40 -8.21 -30.02
N THR A 47 3.95 -7.50 -31.05
CA THR A 47 2.94 -6.44 -30.92
C THR A 47 1.62 -6.98 -30.37
N ALA A 48 1.18 -8.16 -30.84
CA ALA A 48 -0.01 -8.82 -30.32
C ALA A 48 0.17 -9.24 -28.84
N SER A 49 1.35 -9.73 -28.47
CA SER A 49 1.67 -10.05 -27.06
C SER A 49 1.65 -8.81 -26.16
N LEU A 50 2.16 -7.66 -26.63
CA LEU A 50 2.07 -6.39 -25.88
C LEU A 50 0.62 -5.92 -25.70
N GLN A 51 -0.22 -6.05 -26.72
CA GLN A 51 -1.64 -5.73 -26.62
C GLN A 51 -2.37 -6.65 -25.64
N SER A 52 -2.02 -7.94 -25.63
CA SER A 52 -2.54 -8.91 -24.68
C SER A 52 -2.13 -8.57 -23.24
N LEU A 53 -0.85 -8.23 -23.01
CA LEU A 53 -0.35 -7.77 -21.72
C LEU A 53 -1.07 -6.50 -21.24
N HIS A 54 -1.24 -5.52 -22.12
CA HIS A 54 -1.96 -4.29 -21.79
C HIS A 54 -3.40 -4.57 -21.35
N THR A 55 -4.11 -5.44 -22.10
CA THR A 55 -5.49 -5.82 -21.80
C THR A 55 -5.58 -6.59 -20.47
N ALA A 56 -4.66 -7.54 -20.24
CA ALA A 56 -4.59 -8.29 -18.98
C ALA A 56 -4.30 -7.37 -17.79
N GLY A 57 -3.39 -6.40 -17.96
CA GLY A 57 -3.05 -5.41 -16.93
C GLY A 57 -4.23 -4.51 -16.58
N MET A 58 -4.99 -4.03 -17.57
CA MET A 58 -6.20 -3.22 -17.34
C MET A 58 -7.34 -4.03 -16.68
N ALA A 59 -7.37 -5.34 -16.89
CA ALA A 59 -8.33 -6.23 -16.23
C ALA A 59 -7.96 -6.53 -14.76
N LEU A 60 -6.78 -6.11 -14.28
CA LEU A 60 -6.32 -6.32 -12.92
C LEU A 60 -7.06 -5.39 -11.96
N LEU A 61 -7.95 -5.96 -11.14
CA LEU A 61 -8.69 -5.22 -10.12
C LEU A 61 -8.13 -5.51 -8.72
N GLY A 62 -8.07 -4.45 -7.91
CA GLY A 62 -7.75 -4.52 -6.49
C GLY A 62 -8.87 -5.12 -5.64
N ARG A 63 -8.66 -5.16 -4.33
CA ARG A 63 -9.53 -5.83 -3.34
C ARG A 63 -10.99 -5.38 -3.39
N ASN A 64 -11.27 -4.15 -3.86
CA ASN A 64 -12.58 -3.53 -3.86
C ASN A 64 -13.16 -3.34 -5.27
N GLY A 65 -12.59 -4.00 -6.29
CA GLY A 65 -12.97 -3.75 -7.69
C GLY A 65 -12.49 -2.41 -8.26
N ALA A 66 -11.67 -1.69 -7.50
CA ALA A 66 -10.94 -0.51 -7.95
C ALA A 66 -9.70 -0.91 -8.77
N PRO A 67 -9.15 -0.01 -9.60
CA PRO A 67 -7.84 -0.21 -10.22
C PRO A 67 -6.78 -0.55 -9.18
N TYR A 68 -5.83 -1.41 -9.54
CA TYR A 68 -4.72 -1.75 -8.66
C TYR A 68 -3.74 -0.58 -8.55
N GLU A 69 -3.48 -0.12 -7.33
CA GLU A 69 -2.57 1.00 -7.05
C GLU A 69 -1.24 0.48 -6.49
N VAL A 70 -0.14 1.00 -7.03
CA VAL A 70 1.22 0.69 -6.60
C VAL A 70 1.87 1.98 -6.11
N PRO A 71 2.43 2.01 -4.89
CA PRO A 71 3.18 3.17 -4.39
C PRO A 71 4.34 3.53 -5.31
N VAL A 72 4.55 4.81 -5.58
CA VAL A 72 5.63 5.27 -6.48
C VAL A 72 7.00 4.94 -5.88
N GLU A 73 7.12 5.00 -4.56
CA GLU A 73 8.34 4.66 -3.84
C GLU A 73 8.75 3.20 -4.06
N LEU A 74 7.78 2.30 -4.16
CA LEU A 74 8.03 0.90 -4.47
C LEU A 74 8.53 0.72 -5.91
N LEU A 75 8.02 1.52 -6.86
CA LEU A 75 8.49 1.49 -8.25
C LEU A 75 9.96 1.93 -8.35
N THR A 76 10.30 3.07 -7.75
CA THR A 76 11.70 3.55 -7.71
C THR A 76 12.63 2.53 -7.06
N TYR A 77 12.17 1.88 -5.98
CA TYR A 77 12.96 0.85 -5.29
C TYR A 77 13.22 -0.39 -6.16
N ILE A 78 12.25 -0.79 -6.99
CA ILE A 78 12.41 -1.87 -7.96
C ILE A 78 13.36 -1.45 -9.09
N ASP A 79 13.24 -0.23 -9.59
CA ASP A 79 14.10 0.31 -10.66
C ASP A 79 15.58 0.36 -10.23
N ASP A 80 15.84 0.64 -8.94
CA ASP A 80 17.17 0.59 -8.33
C ASP A 80 17.68 -0.85 -8.09
N GLY A 81 16.90 -1.88 -8.43
CA GLY A 81 17.24 -3.30 -8.27
C GLY A 81 16.95 -3.87 -6.89
N GLY A 82 16.18 -3.16 -6.06
CA GLY A 82 15.79 -3.61 -4.73
C GLY A 82 14.73 -4.72 -4.75
N ASN A 83 14.70 -5.55 -3.70
CA ASN A 83 13.67 -6.57 -3.52
C ASN A 83 12.36 -5.95 -2.95
N PRO A 84 11.23 -5.95 -3.67
CA PRO A 84 9.97 -5.36 -3.20
C PRO A 84 9.49 -5.92 -1.85
N ASP A 85 9.79 -7.18 -1.52
CA ASP A 85 9.43 -7.76 -0.23
C ASP A 85 10.18 -7.11 0.94
N ALA A 86 11.45 -6.75 0.74
CA ALA A 86 12.25 -6.05 1.74
C ALA A 86 11.69 -4.65 2.01
N PHE A 87 11.29 -3.94 0.95
CA PHE A 87 10.63 -2.64 1.07
C PHE A 87 9.35 -2.74 1.92
N ILE A 88 8.50 -3.74 1.66
CA ILE A 88 7.25 -3.94 2.42
C ILE A 88 7.56 -4.22 3.90
N ILE A 89 8.58 -5.04 4.19
CA ILE A 89 9.00 -5.32 5.56
C ILE A 89 9.43 -4.03 6.28
N ASP A 90 10.20 -3.18 5.62
CA ASP A 90 10.67 -1.91 6.20
C ASP A 90 9.52 -0.94 6.46
N VAL A 91 8.54 -0.85 5.55
CA VAL A 91 7.32 -0.06 5.75
C VAL A 91 6.54 -0.55 6.97
N ILE A 92 6.34 -1.88 7.10
CA ILE A 92 5.63 -2.46 8.24
C ILE A 92 6.38 -2.19 9.55
N ARG A 93 7.71 -2.33 9.57
CA ARG A 93 8.53 -2.03 10.75
C ARG A 93 8.45 -0.55 11.13
N SER A 94 8.57 0.34 10.15
CA SER A 94 8.44 1.78 10.36
C SER A 94 7.06 2.13 10.96
N ALA A 95 6.00 1.53 10.44
CA ALA A 95 4.66 1.70 10.99
C ALA A 95 4.54 1.18 12.43
N ALA A 96 5.15 0.04 12.76
CA ALA A 96 5.17 -0.50 14.13
C ALA A 96 5.89 0.45 15.11
N VAL A 97 7.06 0.96 14.73
CA VAL A 97 7.83 1.94 15.53
C VAL A 97 7.03 3.23 15.73
N ALA A 98 6.41 3.76 14.67
CA ALA A 98 5.59 4.95 14.75
C ALA A 98 4.38 4.77 15.69
N ASN A 99 3.76 3.58 15.66
CA ASN A 99 2.62 3.25 16.51
C ASN A 99 3.02 3.13 17.99
N GLU A 100 4.16 2.49 18.27
CA GLU A 100 4.71 2.41 19.62
C GLU A 100 5.06 3.81 20.17
N ALA A 101 5.71 4.64 19.35
CA ALA A 101 6.01 6.03 19.73
C ALA A 101 4.74 6.84 19.98
N ALA A 102 3.69 6.67 19.18
CA ALA A 102 2.40 7.32 19.39
C ALA A 102 1.75 6.87 20.71
N LYS A 103 1.76 5.56 21.00
CA LYS A 103 1.27 5.01 22.28
C LYS A 103 2.03 5.60 23.47
N GLY A 104 3.36 5.66 23.39
CA GLY A 104 4.20 6.25 24.44
C GLY A 104 3.90 7.73 24.69
N LYS A 105 3.65 8.52 23.62
CA LYS A 105 3.21 9.91 23.74
C LYS A 105 1.86 10.02 24.45
N VAL A 106 0.87 9.23 24.04
CA VAL A 106 -0.47 9.23 24.66
C VAL A 106 -0.39 8.84 26.14
N GLU A 107 0.43 7.86 26.48
CA GLU A 107 0.63 7.44 27.87
C GLU A 107 1.33 8.53 28.70
N ALA A 108 2.38 9.18 28.17
CA ALA A 108 3.03 10.30 28.84
C ALA A 108 2.08 11.47 29.10
N PHE A 109 1.23 11.82 28.12
CA PHE A 109 0.19 12.83 28.30
C PHE A 109 -0.85 12.42 29.35
N ARG A 110 -1.22 11.14 29.39
CA ARG A 110 -2.14 10.61 30.41
C ARG A 110 -1.54 10.75 31.81
N THR A 111 -0.29 10.32 32.00
CA THR A 111 0.41 10.43 33.29
C THR A 111 0.60 11.87 33.73
N LEU A 112 1.00 12.76 32.81
CA LEU A 112 1.12 14.20 33.09
C LEU A 112 -0.21 14.79 33.56
N LYS A 113 -1.30 14.46 32.88
CA LYS A 113 -2.65 14.91 33.24
C LYS A 113 -3.07 14.37 34.60
N GLU A 114 -2.83 13.10 34.89
CA GLU A 114 -3.16 12.48 36.18
C GLU A 114 -2.41 13.17 37.32
N GLY A 115 -1.10 13.38 37.18
CA GLY A 115 -0.29 14.09 38.18
C GLY A 115 -0.74 15.55 38.39
N LEU A 116 -0.99 16.29 37.30
CA LEU A 116 -1.49 17.66 37.40
C LEU A 116 -2.84 17.74 38.13
N LEU A 117 -3.74 16.78 37.88
CA LEU A 117 -5.02 16.72 38.58
C LEU A 117 -4.85 16.37 40.06
N GLU A 118 -3.87 15.54 40.42
CA GLU A 118 -3.56 15.24 41.82
C GLU A 118 -3.01 16.48 42.56
N ASP A 119 -2.06 17.20 41.94
CA ASP A 119 -1.49 18.43 42.49
C ASP A 119 -2.56 19.51 42.71
N ILE A 120 -3.41 19.72 41.71
CA ILE A 120 -4.54 20.66 41.82
C ILE A 120 -5.52 20.21 42.90
N GLN A 121 -5.71 18.90 43.11
CA GLN A 121 -6.63 18.39 44.15
C GLN A 121 -6.11 18.67 45.54
N SER A 122 -4.79 18.58 45.72
CA SER A 122 -4.13 18.87 46.98
C SER A 122 -4.15 20.38 47.31
N GLN A 123 -3.91 21.24 46.32
CA GLN A 123 -3.76 22.68 46.56
C GLN A 123 -5.06 23.48 46.44
N PHE A 124 -6.00 23.06 45.59
CA PHE A 124 -7.22 23.82 45.26
C PHE A 124 -8.45 22.91 45.09
N PRO A 125 -9.03 22.39 46.19
CA PRO A 125 -10.13 21.43 46.14
C PRO A 125 -11.42 21.99 45.53
N GLU A 126 -11.70 23.29 45.65
CA GLU A 126 -12.89 23.93 45.07
C GLU A 126 -12.83 23.99 43.54
N ILE A 127 -11.67 24.33 42.97
CA ILE A 127 -11.46 24.43 41.51
C ILE A 127 -11.64 23.07 40.82
N ILE A 128 -11.30 21.97 41.50
CA ILE A 128 -11.45 20.63 40.94
C ILE A 128 -12.90 20.15 40.88
N ALA A 129 -13.75 20.62 41.79
CA ALA A 129 -15.18 20.35 41.74
C ALA A 129 -15.78 20.96 40.48
N ASP A 130 -15.43 22.22 40.18
CA ASP A 130 -15.84 22.93 38.97
C ASP A 130 -15.29 22.27 37.69
N TYR A 131 -14.02 21.90 37.67
CA TYR A 131 -13.41 21.18 36.53
C TYR A 131 -14.07 19.82 36.27
N LYS A 132 -14.40 19.05 37.32
CA LYS A 132 -15.09 17.77 37.19
C LYS A 132 -16.53 17.93 36.70
N ALA A 133 -17.21 19.02 37.07
CA ALA A 133 -18.55 19.35 36.61
C ALA A 133 -18.59 19.73 35.11
N LEU A 134 -17.52 20.33 34.58
CA LEU A 134 -17.37 20.67 33.15
C LEU A 134 -16.88 19.49 32.28
N ARG A 135 -16.34 18.43 32.90
CA ARG A 135 -15.78 17.24 32.22
C ARG A 135 -16.74 16.40 31.35
N PRO A 136 -18.08 16.30 31.58
CA PRO A 136 -18.91 15.38 30.80
C PRO A 136 -19.11 15.77 29.33
N ALA A 137 -18.69 16.98 28.90
CA ALA A 137 -18.80 17.39 27.49
C ALA A 137 -17.71 16.78 26.58
N GLY A 138 -16.45 16.73 27.01
CA GLY A 138 -15.33 16.37 26.10
C GLY A 138 -15.12 14.87 25.88
N LYS A 139 -15.49 14.00 26.85
CA LYS A 139 -15.17 12.57 26.79
C LYS A 139 -16.10 11.74 25.89
N GLN A 140 -17.29 12.24 25.56
CA GLN A 140 -18.25 11.51 24.73
C GLN A 140 -18.07 11.77 23.23
N GLU A 141 -17.45 12.89 22.86
CA GLU A 141 -17.15 13.24 21.46
C GLU A 141 -15.88 12.53 20.98
N GLU A 142 -14.78 12.62 21.73
CA GLU A 142 -13.51 11.93 21.40
C GLU A 142 -13.65 10.40 21.36
N ALA A 143 -14.41 9.80 22.30
CA ALA A 143 -14.64 8.36 22.32
C ALA A 143 -15.51 7.86 21.14
N LYS A 144 -16.44 8.69 20.66
CA LYS A 144 -17.26 8.38 19.47
C LYS A 144 -16.45 8.53 18.19
N GLU A 145 -15.60 9.55 18.09
CA GLU A 145 -14.79 9.80 16.89
C GLU A 145 -13.71 8.73 16.70
N VAL A 146 -13.03 8.33 17.78
CA VAL A 146 -12.01 7.25 17.73
C VAL A 146 -12.66 5.87 17.46
N ALA A 147 -13.85 5.61 17.99
CA ALA A 147 -14.60 4.38 17.69
C ALA A 147 -15.15 4.38 16.25
N ALA A 148 -15.61 5.52 15.73
CA ALA A 148 -16.07 5.66 14.35
C ALA A 148 -14.93 5.51 13.34
N ALA A 149 -13.75 6.07 13.62
CA ALA A 149 -12.55 5.92 12.79
C ALA A 149 -12.01 4.48 12.77
N ALA A 150 -12.18 3.73 13.85
CA ALA A 150 -11.84 2.30 13.90
C ALA A 150 -12.84 1.43 13.13
N ALA A 151 -14.14 1.75 13.17
CA ALA A 151 -15.18 0.99 12.46
C ALA A 151 -15.18 1.20 10.94
N ALA A 152 -14.81 2.40 10.46
CA ALA A 152 -14.76 2.73 9.04
C ALA A 152 -13.58 2.09 8.27
N LYS A 153 -12.66 1.40 8.97
CA LYS A 153 -11.48 0.72 8.40
C LYS A 153 -11.61 -0.81 8.32
N THR A 154 -12.80 -1.34 8.61
CA THR A 154 -13.17 -2.76 8.43
C THR A 154 -14.10 -2.92 7.24
#